data_AF-A0A3M1SVV4-F1
#
_entry.id   AF-A0A3M1SVV4-F1
#
_cell.length_a   1.000
_cell.length_b   1.000
_cell.length_c   1.000
_cell.angle_alpha   90.00
_cell.angle_beta   90.00
_cell.angle_gamma   90.00
#
_symmetry.space_group_name_H-M   'P 1'
#
loop_
_entity.id
_entity.type
_entity.pdbx_description
1 polymer ?
#
loop_
_entity_poly.entity_id
_entity_poly.type
_entity_poly.pdbx_seq_one_letter_code
_entity_poly.pdbx_strand_id
1 'polypeptide(L)'
;MDTKAFKRTLQQSENYHRRGFGHEAEVSQTLKSEYQSNLIGEIRANHNRLKRGNVTIVLAESFGFCWGVERAVAIAYETRQHFPTERIWITNE
;
A
#
# COMPACT_ATOMS: atom_id res chain seq x y z
N MET A 1 33.73 11.21 -5.02
CA MET A 1 32.40 11.80 -5.23
C MET A 1 31.76 12.07 -3.88
N ASP A 2 31.27 13.29 -3.64
CA ASP A 2 30.52 13.60 -2.42
C ASP A 2 29.07 13.11 -2.57
N THR A 3 28.79 11.95 -2.00
CA THR A 3 27.48 11.29 -2.05
C THR A 3 26.41 12.05 -1.25
N LYS A 4 26.80 12.84 -0.24
CA LYS A 4 25.87 13.65 0.56
C LYS A 4 25.40 14.86 -0.24
N ALA A 5 26.32 15.54 -0.93
CA ALA A 5 25.98 16.66 -1.80
C ALA A 5 25.04 16.24 -2.95
N PHE A 6 25.31 15.08 -3.57
CA PHE A 6 24.44 14.51 -4.61
C PHE A 6 23.03 14.21 -4.08
N LYS A 7 22.91 13.53 -2.93
CA LYS A 7 21.61 13.20 -2.32
C LYS A 7 20.79 14.46 -2.00
N ARG A 8 21.42 15.51 -1.48
CA ARG A 8 20.73 16.78 -1.18
C ARG A 8 20.17 17.44 -2.43
N THR A 9 20.95 17.44 -3.51
CA THR A 9 20.54 18.02 -4.80
C THR A 9 19.39 17.23 -5.42
N LEU A 10 19.48 15.89 -5.38
CA LEU A 10 18.40 15.00 -5.84
C LEU A 10 17.09 15.27 -5.08
N GLN A 11 17.16 15.38 -3.75
CA GLN A 11 16.00 15.62 -2.90
C GLN A 11 15.31 16.98 -3.14
N GLN A 12 16.03 17.95 -3.71
CA GLN A 12 15.52 19.27 -4.07
C GLN A 12 15.05 19.35 -5.54
N SER A 13 15.30 18.32 -6.34
CA SER A 13 14.91 18.31 -7.75
C SER A 13 13.41 18.09 -7.92
N GLU A 14 12.86 18.66 -9.00
CA GLU A 14 11.44 18.49 -9.37
C GLU A 14 11.09 17.03 -9.71
N ASN A 15 12.10 16.22 -10.06
CA ASN A 15 11.96 14.81 -10.42
C ASN A 15 11.98 13.86 -9.21
N TYR A 16 12.08 14.39 -7.98
CA TYR A 16 12.10 13.58 -6.76
C TYR A 16 10.79 13.70 -5.96
N HIS A 17 9.85 12.82 -6.27
CA HIS A 17 8.52 12.79 -5.65
C HIS A 17 8.51 11.89 -4.41
N ARG A 18 8.63 12.46 -3.21
CA ARG A 18 8.63 11.70 -1.93
C ARG A 18 7.24 11.53 -1.30
N ARG A 19 6.27 12.35 -1.71
CA ARG A 19 4.92 12.41 -1.12
C ARG A 19 3.82 11.82 -2.02
N GLY A 20 4.19 11.25 -3.18
CA GLY A 20 3.23 10.86 -4.20
C GLY A 20 2.78 12.05 -5.07
N PHE A 21 1.72 11.83 -5.85
CA PHE A 21 1.13 12.80 -6.78
C PHE A 21 -0.16 13.44 -6.25
N GLY A 22 -0.58 13.11 -5.02
CA GLY A 22 -1.77 13.69 -4.39
C GLY A 22 -3.07 12.94 -4.68
N HIS A 23 -2.99 11.68 -5.13
CA HIS A 23 -4.14 10.81 -5.43
C HIS A 23 -4.35 9.74 -4.35
N GLU A 24 -3.81 9.97 -3.14
CA GLU A 24 -3.73 8.98 -2.07
C GLU A 24 -5.11 8.45 -1.65
N ALA A 25 -6.13 9.32 -1.67
CA ALA A 25 -7.50 8.95 -1.33
C ALA A 25 -8.15 8.00 -2.36
N GLU A 26 -7.96 8.25 -3.65
CA GLU A 26 -8.49 7.43 -4.75
C GLU A 26 -7.82 6.05 -4.80
N VAL A 27 -6.51 6.04 -4.61
CA VAL A 27 -5.73 4.80 -4.53
C VAL A 27 -6.07 4.01 -3.26
N SER A 28 -6.25 4.67 -2.12
CA SER A 28 -6.69 4.01 -0.87
C SER A 28 -8.04 3.30 -1.04
N GLN A 29 -8.97 3.88 -1.82
CA GLN A 29 -10.28 3.28 -2.06
C GLN A 29 -10.17 2.03 -2.94
N THR A 30 -9.33 2.06 -3.98
CA THR A 30 -9.01 0.89 -4.82
C THR A 30 -8.33 -0.21 -4.00
N LEU A 31 -7.40 0.15 -3.12
CA LEU A 31 -6.75 -0.80 -2.23
C LEU A 31 -7.75 -1.44 -1.27
N LYS A 32 -8.68 -0.67 -0.72
CA LYS A 32 -9.75 -1.24 0.11
C LYS A 32 -10.61 -2.23 -0.68
N SER A 33 -11.00 -1.94 -1.93
CA SER A 33 -11.83 -2.88 -2.68
C SER A 33 -11.11 -4.18 -3.04
N GLU A 34 -9.83 -4.10 -3.43
CA GLU A 34 -9.05 -5.29 -3.83
C GLU A 34 -8.64 -6.16 -2.62
N TYR A 35 -8.40 -5.54 -1.46
CA TYR A 35 -7.90 -6.25 -0.28
C TYR A 35 -8.97 -6.51 0.80
N GLN A 36 -10.19 -5.99 0.67
CA GLN A 36 -11.31 -6.33 1.56
C GLN A 36 -12.09 -7.52 1.02
N SER A 37 -11.86 -8.69 1.62
CA SER A 37 -12.71 -9.85 1.40
C SER A 37 -13.93 -9.83 2.33
N ASN A 38 -15.11 -10.15 1.79
CA ASN A 38 -16.34 -10.33 2.58
C ASN A 38 -16.15 -11.34 3.71
N LEU A 39 -15.28 -12.35 3.52
CA LEU A 39 -14.93 -13.33 4.55
C LEU A 39 -14.24 -12.68 5.75
N ILE A 40 -13.31 -11.74 5.52
CA ILE A 40 -12.62 -11.02 6.61
C ILE A 40 -13.63 -10.16 7.37
N GLY A 41 -14.56 -9.51 6.66
CA GLY A 41 -15.67 -8.79 7.27
C GLY A 41 -16.52 -9.67 8.18
N GLU A 42 -16.90 -10.87 7.69
CA GLU A 42 -17.66 -11.85 8.47
C GLU A 42 -16.89 -12.31 9.72
N ILE A 43 -15.59 -12.63 9.61
CA ILE A 43 -14.78 -13.07 10.75
C ILE A 43 -14.67 -11.95 11.80
N ARG A 44 -14.46 -10.69 11.38
CA ARG A 44 -14.40 -9.54 12.28
C ARG A 44 -15.72 -9.28 13.00
N ALA A 45 -16.85 -9.41 12.28
CA ALA A 45 -18.18 -9.29 12.87
C ALA A 45 -18.45 -10.36 13.95
N ASN A 46 -17.81 -11.53 13.84
CA ASN A 46 -17.90 -12.64 14.78
C ASN A 46 -16.74 -12.66 15.81
N HIS A 47 -16.31 -11.49 16.30
CA HIS A 47 -15.24 -11.36 17.30
C HIS A 47 -13.92 -12.04 16.87
N ASN A 48 -13.54 -11.85 15.61
CA ASN A 48 -12.35 -12.45 15.00
C ASN A 48 -12.34 -13.99 14.98
N ARG A 49 -13.50 -14.65 15.07
CA ARG A 49 -13.60 -16.10 15.06
C ARG A 49 -14.71 -16.55 14.13
N LEU A 50 -14.45 -17.58 13.32
CA LEU A 50 -15.46 -18.16 12.43
C LEU A 50 -15.39 -19.68 12.49
N LYS A 51 -16.51 -20.31 12.84
CA LYS A 51 -16.61 -21.78 12.86
C LYS A 51 -17.37 -22.27 11.63
N ARG A 52 -16.79 -23.27 10.94
CA ARG A 52 -17.38 -23.97 9.80
C ARG A 52 -17.24 -25.47 10.01
N GLY A 53 -18.33 -26.12 10.43
CA GLY A 53 -18.31 -27.51 10.84
C GLY A 53 -17.30 -27.75 11.97
N ASN A 54 -16.26 -28.52 11.66
CA ASN A 54 -15.20 -28.89 12.61
C ASN A 54 -13.98 -27.95 12.56
N VAL A 55 -13.97 -26.95 11.66
CA VAL A 55 -12.87 -25.99 11.52
C VAL A 55 -13.22 -24.68 12.22
N THR A 56 -12.27 -24.14 12.97
CA THR A 56 -12.36 -22.80 13.57
C THR A 56 -11.24 -21.93 13.01
N ILE A 57 -11.62 -20.84 12.36
CA ILE A 57 -10.72 -19.80 11.88
C ILE A 57 -10.65 -18.73 12.98
N VAL A 58 -9.44 -18.30 13.33
CA VAL A 58 -9.19 -17.20 14.26
C VAL A 58 -8.34 -16.17 13.54
N LEU A 59 -8.84 -14.93 13.46
CA LEU A 59 -8.14 -13.82 12.85
C LEU A 59 -7.37 -13.05 13.93
N ALA A 60 -6.14 -12.65 13.63
CA ALA A 60 -5.41 -11.75 14.52
C ALA A 60 -6.13 -10.40 14.62
N GLU A 61 -6.16 -9.80 15.81
CA GLU A 61 -6.80 -8.49 16.03
C GLU A 61 -6.17 -7.41 15.15
N SER A 62 -4.84 -7.44 15.02
CA SER A 62 -4.07 -6.54 14.16
C SER A 62 -3.85 -7.10 12.74
N PHE A 63 -4.87 -7.74 12.17
CA PHE A 63 -4.80 -8.24 10.78
C PHE A 63 -4.98 -7.10 9.77
N GLY A 64 -3.98 -6.90 8.91
CA GLY A 64 -4.03 -5.91 7.82
C GLY A 64 -2.64 -5.45 7.41
N PHE A 65 -2.57 -4.47 6.52
CA PHE A 65 -1.31 -3.83 6.16
C PHE A 65 -0.88 -2.82 7.21
N CYS A 66 0.44 -2.72 7.41
CA CYS A 66 0.99 -1.61 8.17
C CYS A 66 1.03 -0.36 7.31
N TRP A 67 1.14 0.80 7.96
CA TRP A 67 1.20 2.10 7.29
C TRP A 67 2.27 2.17 6.19
N GLY A 68 3.42 1.54 6.42
CA GLY A 68 4.51 1.51 5.43
C GLY A 68 4.13 0.78 4.14
N VAL A 69 3.42 -0.34 4.25
CA VAL A 69 2.95 -1.12 3.10
C VAL A 69 1.87 -0.35 2.35
N GLU A 70 0.88 0.20 3.07
CA GLU A 70 -0.18 1.02 2.44
C GLU A 70 0.41 2.17 1.63
N ARG A 71 1.39 2.87 2.20
CA ARG A 71 2.08 3.99 1.53
C ARG A 71 2.89 3.54 0.33
N ALA A 72 3.64 2.44 0.44
CA ALA A 72 4.45 1.93 -0.66
C ALA A 72 3.58 1.53 -1.85
N VAL A 73 2.49 0.81 -1.59
CA VAL A 73 1.52 0.42 -2.61
C VAL A 73 0.84 1.64 -3.21
N ALA A 74 0.46 2.63 -2.37
CA ALA A 74 -0.15 3.86 -2.86
C ALA A 74 0.74 4.57 -3.88
N ILE A 75 2.02 4.78 -3.55
CA ILE A 75 2.99 5.42 -4.46
C ILE A 75 3.12 4.63 -5.77
N ALA A 76 3.16 3.30 -5.72
CA ALA A 76 3.26 2.47 -6.93
C ALA A 76 2.04 2.62 -7.85
N TYR A 77 0.84 2.59 -7.29
CA TYR A 77 -0.41 2.78 -8.04
C TYR A 77 -0.51 4.20 -8.61
N GLU A 78 -0.22 5.24 -7.81
CA GLU A 78 -0.21 6.62 -8.28
C GLU A 78 0.81 6.81 -9.42
N THR A 79 2.00 6.21 -9.30
CA THR A 79 3.03 6.27 -10.35
C THR A 79 2.53 5.63 -11.65
N ARG A 80 1.81 4.50 -11.57
CA ARG A 80 1.21 3.88 -12.75
C ARG A 80 0.06 4.69 -13.34
N GLN A 81 -0.76 5.34 -12.52
CA GLN A 81 -1.80 6.21 -13.04
C GLN A 81 -1.22 7.46 -13.74
N HIS A 82 -0.19 8.05 -13.14
CA HIS A 82 0.46 9.24 -13.68
C HIS A 82 1.31 8.94 -14.93
N PHE A 83 1.98 7.78 -14.95
CA PHE A 83 2.79 7.29 -16.06
C PHE A 83 2.23 5.97 -16.60
N PRO A 84 1.15 6.02 -17.39
CA PRO A 84 0.40 4.84 -17.80
C PRO A 84 1.18 3.90 -18.72
N THR A 85 2.16 4.40 -19.48
CA THR A 85 2.86 3.63 -20.53
C THR A 85 4.32 3.36 -20.22
N GLU A 86 4.87 4.10 -19.26
CA GLU A 86 6.27 4.13 -18.95
C GLU A 86 6.65 2.90 -18.12
N ARG A 87 7.91 2.50 -18.27
CA ARG A 87 8.48 1.46 -17.42
C ARG A 87 8.74 2.03 -16.03
N ILE A 88 8.08 1.44 -15.04
CA ILE A 88 8.29 1.76 -13.64
C ILE A 88 9.33 0.79 -13.09
N TRP A 89 10.36 1.32 -12.44
CA TRP A 89 11.39 0.55 -11.79
C TRP A 89 11.18 0.60 -10.28
N ILE A 90 10.99 -0.57 -9.68
CA ILE A 90 10.96 -0.75 -8.23
C ILE A 90 12.32 -1.31 -7.86
N THR A 91 13.12 -0.55 -7.13
CA THR A 91 14.53 -0.87 -6.88
C THR A 91 14.76 -1.68 -5.60
N ASN A 92 13.70 -1.97 -4.84
CA ASN A 92 13.73 -2.79 -3.62
C ASN A 92 12.35 -3.40 -3.35
N GLU A 93 12.29 -4.45 -2.53
CA GLU A 93 11.04 -5.11 -2.11
C GLU A 93 10.18 -4.25 -1.17
#